data_AF-A0A2V9MHS5-F1
#
_entry.id   AF-A0A2V9MHS5-F1
#
_cell.length_a   1.000
_cell.length_b   1.000
_cell.length_c   1.000
_cell.angle_alpha   90.00
_cell.angle_beta   90.00
_cell.angle_gamma   90.00
#
_symmetry.space_group_name_H-M   'P 1'
#
loop_
_entity.id
_entity.type
_entity.pdbx_description
1 polymer ?
#
loop_
_entity_poly.entity_id
_entity_poly.type
_entity_poly.pdbx_seq_one_letter_code
_entity_poly.pdbx_strand_id
1 'polypeptide(L)'
;MVKDGLLPKWLLHALLSIFWWGVWGFVVKLGSDKISPRQMQILFMVGMVPLVLATLIRLSFKVDMDGLGITYGVLNGVFTTLGLLAYYAAMQRGHASLVGPVTALFPLVTVVLGFVLLHFAFDLHSVYVRGVDGRLGLLLASGYFVLGICRTVSEIRSEPNLSGLFAGVAHGWIHPDVALSPGS
;
A
#
# COMPACT_ATOMS: atom_id res chain seq x y z
N MET A 1 -23.32 -13.66 30.88
CA MET A 1 -23.77 -13.50 29.48
C MET A 1 -22.81 -12.56 28.77
N VAL A 2 -21.70 -13.09 28.27
CA VAL A 2 -20.68 -12.40 27.48
C VAL A 2 -20.69 -13.10 26.12
N LYS A 3 -20.93 -12.39 25.02
CA LYS A 3 -20.69 -12.94 23.68
C LYS A 3 -19.27 -12.50 23.32
N ASP A 4 -18.33 -13.42 23.47
CA ASP A 4 -16.89 -13.17 23.45
C ASP A 4 -16.39 -12.57 22.13
N GLY A 5 -15.83 -11.36 22.21
CA GLY A 5 -14.45 -11.01 21.85
C GLY A 5 -13.84 -11.33 20.47
N LEU A 6 -14.54 -11.95 19.52
CA LEU A 6 -13.95 -12.32 18.22
C LEU A 6 -14.01 -11.14 17.23
N LEU A 7 -12.83 -10.74 16.72
CA LEU A 7 -12.69 -9.73 15.67
C LEU A 7 -13.59 -10.07 14.46
N PRO A 8 -14.26 -9.07 13.84
CA PRO A 8 -15.07 -9.32 12.66
C PRO A 8 -14.21 -9.93 11.55
N LYS A 9 -14.76 -10.91 10.82
CA LYS A 9 -14.00 -11.71 9.83
C LYS A 9 -13.24 -10.84 8.83
N TRP A 10 -13.83 -9.77 8.32
CA TRP A 10 -13.17 -8.86 7.37
C TRP A 10 -11.90 -8.21 7.96
N LEU A 11 -11.93 -7.87 9.26
CA LEU A 11 -10.79 -7.27 9.96
C LEU A 11 -9.67 -8.29 10.14
N LEU A 12 -10.01 -9.55 10.43
CA LEU A 12 -9.02 -10.62 10.48
C LEU A 12 -8.27 -10.79 9.15
N HIS A 13 -8.98 -10.72 8.01
CA HIS A 13 -8.35 -10.78 6.68
C HIS A 13 -7.46 -9.56 6.42
N ALA A 14 -7.88 -8.37 6.85
CA ALA A 14 -7.07 -7.15 6.74
C ALA A 14 -5.79 -7.23 7.58
N LEU A 15 -5.88 -7.72 8.82
CA LEU A 15 -4.71 -7.91 9.69
C LEU A 15 -3.75 -8.96 9.12
N LEU A 16 -4.29 -10.07 8.61
CA LEU A 16 -3.48 -11.10 7.96
C LEU A 16 -2.80 -10.55 6.70
N SER A 17 -3.49 -9.70 5.93
CA SER A 17 -2.93 -8.99 4.79
C SER A 17 -1.74 -8.12 5.22
N ILE A 18 -1.91 -7.25 6.23
CA ILE A 18 -0.83 -6.40 6.74
C ILE A 18 0.39 -7.23 7.15
N PHE A 19 0.17 -8.35 7.85
CA PHE A 19 1.25 -9.26 8.22
C PHE A 19 2.02 -9.77 7.00
N TRP A 20 1.32 -10.32 6.00
CA TRP A 20 1.97 -10.85 4.80
C TRP A 20 2.65 -9.76 3.96
N TRP A 21 2.05 -8.58 3.84
CA TRP A 21 2.67 -7.43 3.18
C TRP A 21 3.93 -6.96 3.89
N GLY A 22 3.97 -6.99 5.23
CA GLY A 22 5.15 -6.67 6.02
C GLY A 22 6.29 -7.67 5.79
N VAL A 23 6.00 -8.96 5.90
CA VAL A 23 6.99 -10.04 5.65
C VAL A 23 7.51 -9.96 4.21
N TRP A 24 6.62 -9.77 3.25
CA TRP A 24 6.99 -9.59 1.85
C TRP A 24 7.91 -8.39 1.64
N GLY A 25 7.59 -7.23 2.20
CA GLY A 25 8.41 -6.02 2.07
C GLY A 25 9.83 -6.20 2.64
N PHE A 26 9.95 -6.90 3.77
CA PHE A 26 11.24 -7.26 4.37
C PHE A 26 12.06 -8.16 3.43
N VAL A 27 11.47 -9.24 2.92
CA VAL A 27 12.13 -10.16 1.97
C VAL A 27 12.53 -9.43 0.69
N VAL A 28 11.69 -8.50 0.20
CA VAL A 28 12.03 -7.69 -0.98
C VAL A 28 13.26 -6.83 -0.74
N LYS A 29 13.40 -6.21 0.42
CA LYS A 29 14.60 -5.43 0.73
C LYS A 29 15.85 -6.31 0.69
N LEU A 30 15.81 -7.47 1.36
CA LEU A 30 16.92 -8.43 1.35
C LEU A 30 17.29 -8.89 -0.06
N GLY A 31 16.29 -9.14 -0.91
CA GLY A 31 16.51 -9.55 -2.30
C GLY A 31 17.04 -8.41 -3.19
N SER A 32 16.55 -7.18 -2.99
CA SER A 32 16.92 -6.02 -3.81
C SER A 32 18.40 -5.65 -3.71
N ASP A 33 19.04 -6.01 -2.58
CA ASP A 33 20.48 -5.81 -2.37
C ASP A 33 21.33 -6.90 -3.07
N LYS A 34 20.73 -7.99 -3.53
CA LYS A 34 21.42 -9.14 -4.15
C LYS A 34 21.21 -9.25 -5.65
N ILE A 35 20.04 -8.85 -6.15
CA ILE A 35 19.68 -9.03 -7.55
C ILE A 35 19.06 -7.77 -8.14
N SER A 36 19.11 -7.65 -9.47
CA SER A 36 18.51 -6.50 -10.16
C SER A 36 16.97 -6.50 -10.04
N PRO A 37 16.32 -5.33 -10.11
CA PRO A 37 14.86 -5.21 -10.03
C PRO A 37 14.11 -6.05 -11.07
N ARG A 38 14.69 -6.17 -12.28
CA ARG A 38 14.14 -7.01 -13.35
C ARG A 38 14.20 -8.50 -13.00
N GLN A 39 15.30 -8.96 -12.41
CA GLN A 39 15.42 -10.35 -11.96
C GLN A 39 14.47 -10.63 -10.79
N MET A 40 14.33 -9.69 -9.85
CA MET A 40 13.39 -9.80 -8.74
C MET A 40 11.95 -9.94 -9.23
N GLN A 41 11.56 -9.19 -10.26
CA GLN A 41 10.26 -9.30 -10.90
C GLN A 41 10.04 -10.66 -11.58
N ILE A 42 11.02 -11.17 -12.30
CA ILE A 42 10.91 -12.50 -12.92
C ILE A 42 10.74 -13.58 -11.84
N LEU A 43 11.56 -13.54 -10.80
CA LEU A 43 11.49 -14.51 -9.70
C LEU A 43 10.18 -14.39 -8.90
N PHE A 44 9.65 -13.18 -8.72
CA PHE A 44 8.33 -12.97 -8.13
C PHE A 44 7.23 -13.66 -8.95
N MET A 45 7.26 -13.50 -10.27
CA MET A 45 6.28 -14.15 -11.16
C MET A 45 6.40 -15.68 -11.11
N VAL A 46 7.62 -16.22 -11.12
CA VAL A 46 7.84 -17.67 -10.95
C VAL A 46 7.32 -18.15 -9.60
N GLY A 47 7.59 -17.40 -8.52
CA GLY A 47 7.11 -17.72 -7.17
C GLY A 47 5.59 -17.70 -7.02
N MET A 48 4.88 -16.95 -7.87
CA MET A 48 3.41 -16.91 -7.89
C MET A 48 2.77 -18.11 -8.61
N VAL A 49 3.48 -18.78 -9.52
CA VAL A 49 2.91 -19.89 -10.32
C VAL A 49 2.30 -21.00 -9.45
N PRO A 50 2.95 -21.52 -8.40
CA PRO A 50 2.37 -22.57 -7.57
C PRO A 50 1.08 -22.13 -6.87
N LEU A 51 1.01 -20.87 -6.45
CA LEU A 51 -0.14 -20.30 -5.74
C LEU A 51 -1.33 -20.13 -6.70
N VAL A 52 -1.07 -19.64 -7.91
CA VAL A 52 -2.10 -19.54 -8.96
C VAL A 52 -2.64 -20.91 -9.32
N LEU A 53 -1.76 -21.90 -9.52
CA LEU A 53 -2.16 -23.28 -9.82
C LEU A 53 -2.98 -23.90 -8.70
N ALA A 54 -2.57 -23.73 -7.44
CA ALA A 54 -3.31 -24.23 -6.29
C ALA A 54 -4.72 -23.63 -6.21
N THR A 55 -4.85 -22.32 -6.45
CA THR A 55 -6.17 -21.66 -6.50
C THR A 55 -7.01 -22.17 -7.67
N LEU A 56 -6.42 -22.36 -8.84
CA LEU A 56 -7.14 -22.88 -10.02
C LEU A 56 -7.68 -24.31 -9.80
N ILE A 57 -6.89 -25.18 -9.16
CA ILE A 57 -7.30 -26.54 -8.77
C ILE A 57 -8.44 -26.47 -7.75
N ARG A 58 -8.35 -25.58 -6.75
CA ARG A 58 -9.43 -25.37 -5.76
C ARG A 58 -10.74 -24.90 -6.42
N LEU A 59 -10.64 -24.13 -7.51
CA LEU A 59 -11.79 -23.70 -8.31
C LEU A 59 -12.30 -24.79 -9.28
N SER A 60 -11.69 -25.98 -9.32
CA SER A 60 -12.01 -27.03 -10.30
C SER A 60 -11.97 -26.52 -11.75
N PHE A 61 -11.07 -25.57 -12.05
CA PHE A 61 -10.98 -24.90 -13.35
C PHE A 61 -12.24 -24.15 -13.80
N LYS A 62 -13.17 -23.87 -12.89
CA LYS A 62 -14.37 -23.07 -13.14
C LYS A 62 -14.08 -21.60 -12.80
N VAL A 63 -13.54 -20.88 -13.78
CA VAL A 63 -13.36 -19.42 -13.68
C VAL A 63 -14.62 -18.76 -14.20
N ASP A 64 -15.18 -17.83 -13.42
CA ASP A 64 -16.33 -17.04 -13.84
C ASP A 64 -15.91 -16.12 -14.99
N MET A 65 -16.68 -16.11 -16.07
CA MET A 65 -16.34 -15.44 -17.32
C MET A 65 -17.10 -14.12 -17.48
N ASP A 66 -17.25 -13.38 -16.38
CA ASP A 66 -17.74 -12.00 -16.44
C ASP A 66 -16.72 -11.11 -17.15
N GLY A 67 -17.10 -10.54 -18.30
CA GLY A 67 -16.19 -9.76 -19.15
C GLY A 67 -15.61 -8.53 -18.44
N LEU A 68 -16.38 -7.90 -17.55
CA LEU A 68 -15.90 -6.78 -16.74
C LEU A 68 -14.95 -7.25 -15.64
N GLY A 69 -15.30 -8.32 -14.92
CA GLY A 69 -14.43 -8.95 -13.93
C GLY A 69 -13.08 -9.36 -14.51
N ILE A 70 -13.06 -9.97 -15.69
CA ILE A 70 -11.82 -10.32 -16.41
C ILE A 70 -11.02 -9.05 -16.73
N THR A 71 -11.67 -8.01 -17.25
CA THR A 71 -11.00 -6.74 -17.60
C THR A 71 -10.34 -6.11 -16.37
N TYR A 72 -11.05 -6.00 -15.26
CA TYR A 72 -10.49 -5.48 -14.01
C TYR A 72 -9.38 -6.37 -13.45
N GLY A 73 -9.51 -7.69 -13.56
CA GLY A 73 -8.48 -8.65 -13.15
C GLY A 73 -7.18 -8.50 -13.95
N VAL A 74 -7.29 -8.37 -15.28
CA VAL A 74 -6.13 -8.17 -16.17
C VAL A 74 -5.48 -6.81 -15.90
N LEU A 75 -6.26 -5.73 -15.82
CA LEU A 75 -5.74 -4.39 -15.49
C LEU A 75 -5.03 -4.38 -14.14
N ASN A 76 -5.61 -5.03 -13.12
CA ASN A 76 -4.98 -5.19 -11.81
C ASN A 76 -3.60 -5.87 -11.93
N GLY A 77 -3.48 -6.95 -12.71
CA GLY A 77 -2.21 -7.64 -12.94
C GLY A 77 -1.16 -6.75 -13.63
N VAL A 78 -1.57 -6.01 -14.66
CA VAL A 78 -0.70 -5.09 -15.41
C VAL A 78 -0.17 -3.98 -14.49
N PHE A 79 -1.06 -3.26 -13.80
CA PHE A 79 -0.67 -2.15 -12.91
C PHE A 79 0.17 -2.64 -11.72
N THR A 80 -0.18 -3.79 -11.14
CA THR A 80 0.61 -4.39 -10.07
C THR A 80 2.04 -4.67 -10.54
N THR A 81 2.19 -5.29 -11.71
CA THR A 81 3.52 -5.65 -12.25
C THR A 81 4.37 -4.42 -12.57
N LEU A 82 3.76 -3.38 -13.14
CA LEU A 82 4.43 -2.11 -13.42
C LEU A 82 4.86 -1.40 -12.12
N GLY A 83 3.96 -1.31 -11.15
CA GLY A 83 4.26 -0.72 -9.84
C GLY A 83 5.34 -1.49 -9.09
N LEU A 84 5.33 -2.81 -9.19
CA LEU A 84 6.29 -3.70 -8.56
C LEU A 84 7.72 -3.50 -9.09
N LEU A 85 7.88 -3.30 -10.41
CA LEU A 85 9.18 -2.98 -11.01
C LEU A 85 9.75 -1.68 -10.45
N ALA A 86 8.92 -0.64 -10.34
CA ALA A 86 9.30 0.64 -9.75
C ALA A 86 9.61 0.50 -8.25
N TYR A 87 8.81 -0.28 -7.51
CA TYR A 87 9.02 -0.57 -6.09
C TYR A 87 10.35 -1.28 -5.84
N TYR A 88 10.70 -2.29 -6.64
CA TYR A 88 11.99 -2.97 -6.54
C TYR A 88 13.17 -2.05 -6.85
N ALA A 89 13.04 -1.19 -7.86
CA ALA A 89 14.05 -0.17 -8.13
C ALA A 89 14.21 0.84 -6.97
N ALA A 90 13.11 1.21 -6.31
CA ALA A 90 13.12 2.08 -5.14
C ALA A 90 13.75 1.37 -3.92
N MET A 91 13.40 0.10 -3.66
CA MET A 91 13.96 -0.69 -2.56
C MET A 91 15.46 -0.96 -2.70
N GLN A 92 15.94 -1.09 -3.93
CA GLN A 92 17.37 -1.23 -4.21
C GLN A 92 18.15 0.06 -3.93
N ARG A 93 17.57 1.23 -4.20
CA ARG A 93 18.27 2.52 -4.07
C ARG A 93 18.04 3.22 -2.74
N GLY A 94 16.91 2.95 -2.09
CA GLY A 94 16.45 3.66 -0.90
C GLY A 94 16.40 2.79 0.35
N HIS A 95 16.17 3.46 1.48
CA HIS A 95 15.95 2.80 2.76
C HIS A 95 14.53 2.23 2.82
N ALA A 96 14.40 0.97 3.24
CA ALA A 96 13.09 0.31 3.37
C ALA A 96 12.15 1.04 4.32
N SER A 97 12.71 1.70 5.35
CA SER A 97 11.97 2.54 6.30
C SER A 97 11.31 3.78 5.68
N LEU A 98 11.75 4.21 4.49
CA LEU A 98 11.15 5.33 3.75
C LEU A 98 10.29 4.83 2.58
N VAL A 99 10.79 3.86 1.81
CA VAL A 99 10.09 3.36 0.61
C VAL A 99 8.74 2.72 0.97
N GLY A 100 8.69 1.93 2.06
CA GLY A 100 7.45 1.31 2.53
C GLY A 100 6.36 2.33 2.85
N PRO A 101 6.58 3.26 3.79
CA PRO A 101 5.58 4.29 4.14
C PRO A 101 5.18 5.18 2.96
N VAL A 102 6.13 5.60 2.12
CA VAL A 102 5.82 6.46 0.95
C VAL A 102 4.92 5.73 -0.04
N THR A 103 5.17 4.45 -0.29
CA THR A 103 4.35 3.65 -1.23
C THR A 103 2.99 3.30 -0.64
N ALA A 104 2.88 3.20 0.69
CA ALA A 104 1.61 3.04 1.39
C ALA A 104 0.66 4.26 1.27
N LEU A 105 1.12 5.37 0.69
CA LEU A 105 0.29 6.54 0.36
C LEU A 105 -0.52 6.38 -0.95
N PHE A 106 -0.42 5.25 -1.66
CA PHE A 106 -1.23 4.98 -2.85
C PHE A 106 -2.75 5.21 -2.68
N PRO A 107 -3.38 5.05 -1.49
CA PRO A 107 -4.79 5.39 -1.32
C PRO A 107 -5.10 6.85 -1.63
N LEU A 108 -4.14 7.78 -1.48
CA LEU A 108 -4.31 9.17 -1.89
C LEU A 108 -4.53 9.27 -3.40
N VAL A 109 -3.77 8.51 -4.19
CA VAL A 109 -3.95 8.44 -5.65
C VAL A 109 -5.32 7.85 -5.98
N THR A 110 -5.75 6.80 -5.29
CA THR A 110 -7.08 6.20 -5.46
C THR A 110 -8.19 7.21 -5.15
N VAL A 111 -8.05 8.00 -4.10
CA VAL A 111 -9.01 9.05 -3.74
C VAL A 111 -9.04 10.15 -4.81
N VAL A 112 -7.89 10.66 -5.25
CA VAL A 112 -7.81 11.66 -6.32
C VAL A 112 -8.41 11.13 -7.61
N LEU A 113 -8.10 9.90 -8.00
CA LEU A 113 -8.67 9.27 -9.19
C LEU A 113 -10.18 9.07 -9.04
N GLY A 114 -10.64 8.69 -7.84
CA GLY A 114 -12.05 8.63 -7.48
C GLY A 114 -12.72 9.98 -7.71
N PHE A 115 -12.15 11.08 -7.21
CA PHE A 115 -12.65 12.43 -7.47
C PHE A 115 -12.67 12.74 -8.97
N VAL A 116 -11.55 12.58 -9.68
CA VAL A 116 -11.43 12.93 -11.10
C VAL A 116 -12.42 12.14 -11.96
N LEU A 117 -12.51 10.82 -11.78
CA LEU A 117 -13.45 9.99 -12.53
C LEU A 117 -14.90 10.29 -12.16
N LEU A 118 -15.18 10.55 -10.88
CA LEU A 118 -16.50 10.97 -10.43
C LEU A 118 -16.86 12.34 -11.01
N HIS A 119 -15.91 13.28 -11.13
CA HIS A 119 -16.09 14.56 -11.83
C HIS A 119 -16.41 14.35 -13.30
N PHE A 120 -15.69 13.48 -14.02
CA PHE A 120 -16.00 13.17 -15.41
C PHE A 120 -17.38 12.51 -15.58
N ALA A 121 -17.77 11.63 -14.65
CA ALA A 121 -19.10 11.03 -14.64
C ALA A 121 -20.20 12.06 -14.32
N PHE A 122 -19.95 12.96 -13.37
CA PHE A 122 -20.87 14.05 -13.03
C PHE A 122 -20.95 15.10 -14.13
N ASP A 123 -19.88 15.44 -14.84
CA ASP A 123 -19.96 16.37 -15.97
C ASP A 123 -20.78 15.78 -17.13
N LEU A 124 -20.66 14.46 -17.38
CA LEU A 124 -21.52 13.77 -18.34
C LEU A 124 -23.00 13.83 -17.94
N HIS A 125 -23.31 13.77 -16.64
CA HIS A 125 -24.66 13.90 -16.11
C HIS A 125 -25.13 15.37 -15.97
N SER A 126 -24.23 16.34 -15.74
CA SER A 126 -24.55 17.76 -15.55
C SER A 126 -24.78 18.49 -16.89
N VAL A 127 -24.29 17.94 -18.00
CA VAL A 127 -24.74 18.29 -19.35
C VAL A 127 -26.20 17.86 -19.57
N TYR A 128 -26.73 16.89 -18.82
CA TYR A 128 -28.13 16.45 -18.87
C TYR A 128 -29.06 17.18 -17.88
N VAL A 129 -28.59 17.58 -16.69
CA VAL A 129 -29.41 18.29 -15.69
C VAL A 129 -28.66 19.50 -15.13
N ARG A 130 -28.90 20.66 -15.74
CA ARG A 130 -28.42 21.95 -15.27
C ARG A 130 -29.19 22.36 -13.99
N GLY A 131 -28.48 22.60 -12.87
CA GLY A 131 -29.08 23.25 -11.70
C GLY A 131 -28.30 23.20 -10.38
N VAL A 132 -27.12 23.84 -10.33
CA VAL A 132 -26.47 24.58 -9.20
C VAL A 132 -26.31 23.95 -7.78
N ASP A 133 -27.03 22.93 -7.34
CA ASP A 133 -26.97 22.50 -5.92
C ASP A 133 -25.76 21.59 -5.57
N GLY A 134 -25.17 20.93 -6.57
CA GLY A 134 -24.03 20.02 -6.34
C GLY A 134 -22.69 20.71 -6.03
N ARG A 135 -22.52 21.97 -6.45
CA ARG A 135 -21.23 22.69 -6.29
C ARG A 135 -20.97 23.11 -4.84
N LEU A 136 -22.00 23.42 -4.07
CA LEU A 136 -21.88 23.83 -2.66
C LEU A 136 -21.59 22.63 -1.74
N GLY A 137 -22.24 21.48 -1.98
CA GLY A 137 -21.94 20.23 -1.27
C GLY A 137 -20.51 19.74 -1.52
N LEU A 138 -20.01 19.96 -2.74
CA LEU A 138 -18.65 19.62 -3.15
C LEU A 138 -17.58 20.53 -2.52
N LEU A 139 -17.86 21.84 -2.40
CA LEU A 139 -16.96 22.78 -1.72
C LEU A 139 -16.82 22.44 -0.22
N LEU A 140 -17.93 22.10 0.44
CA LEU A 140 -17.91 21.68 1.84
C LEU A 140 -17.14 20.36 2.02
N ALA A 141 -17.37 19.36 1.16
CA ALA A 141 -16.65 18.08 1.21
C ALA A 141 -15.14 18.23 0.97
N SER A 142 -14.73 19.11 0.04
CA SER A 142 -13.32 19.42 -0.21
C SER A 142 -12.65 20.13 0.97
N GLY A 143 -13.38 21.02 1.65
CA GLY A 143 -12.91 21.71 2.86
C GLY A 143 -12.67 20.76 4.03
N TYR A 144 -13.60 19.84 4.31
CA TYR A 144 -13.42 18.85 5.37
C TYR A 144 -12.27 17.87 5.10
N PHE A 145 -11.99 17.58 3.83
CA PHE A 145 -10.92 16.65 3.43
C PHE A 145 -9.52 17.28 3.57
N VAL A 146 -9.34 18.53 3.13
CA VAL A 146 -8.08 19.28 3.34
C VAL A 146 -7.82 19.48 4.83
N LEU A 147 -8.86 19.79 5.61
CA LEU A 147 -8.75 19.89 7.06
C LEU A 147 -8.41 18.55 7.73
N GLY A 148 -8.92 17.42 7.22
CA GLY A 148 -8.58 16.08 7.70
C GLY A 148 -7.10 15.72 7.46
N ILE A 149 -6.55 16.05 6.29
CA ILE A 149 -5.13 15.84 5.98
C ILE A 149 -4.24 16.76 6.81
N CYS A 150 -4.58 18.05 6.91
CA CYS A 150 -3.84 19.00 7.76
C CYS A 150 -3.87 18.60 9.23
N ARG A 151 -5.00 18.06 9.72
CA ARG A 151 -5.14 17.61 11.11
C ARG A 151 -4.27 16.38 11.40
N THR A 152 -4.31 15.36 10.55
CA THR A 152 -3.44 14.18 10.68
C THR A 152 -1.96 14.53 10.60
N VAL A 153 -1.56 15.42 9.68
CA VAL A 153 -0.17 15.89 9.57
C VAL A 153 0.24 16.76 10.77
N SER A 154 -0.68 17.56 11.31
CA SER A 154 -0.43 18.38 12.49
C SER A 154 -0.34 17.56 13.78
N GLU A 155 -1.18 16.53 13.95
CA GLU A 155 -1.16 15.61 15.08
C GLU A 155 0.15 14.81 15.10
N ILE A 156 0.60 14.32 13.95
CA ILE A 156 1.91 13.65 13.81
C ILE A 156 3.08 14.59 14.13
N ARG A 157 2.97 15.89 13.81
CA ARG A 157 4.00 16.90 14.13
C ARG A 157 3.97 17.33 15.61
N SER A 158 2.82 17.25 16.29
CA SER A 158 2.65 17.72 17.67
C SER A 158 2.91 16.66 18.74
N GLU A 159 3.08 15.38 18.38
CA GLU A 159 3.38 14.30 19.34
C GLU A 159 4.83 14.41 19.89
N PRO A 160 5.01 14.75 21.18
CA PRO A 160 6.35 14.95 21.78
C PRO A 160 7.15 13.65 21.95
N ASN A 161 6.52 12.48 21.78
CA ASN A 161 7.16 11.17 21.95
C ASN A 161 7.80 10.58 20.67
N LEU A 162 7.56 11.17 19.49
CA LEU A 162 8.11 10.65 18.22
C LEU A 162 9.49 11.23 17.88
N SER A 163 9.85 12.40 18.41
CA SER A 163 11.18 12.99 18.25
C SER A 163 12.28 12.15 18.92
N GLY A 164 11.99 11.56 20.09
CA GLY A 164 12.89 10.66 20.81
C GLY A 164 13.05 9.27 20.15
N LEU A 165 11.99 8.76 19.50
CA LEU A 165 12.01 7.45 18.85
C LEU A 165 12.92 7.43 17.61
N PHE A 166 12.91 8.51 16.82
CA PHE A 166 13.83 8.66 15.68
C PHE A 166 15.27 9.00 16.12
N ALA A 167 15.46 9.70 17.24
CA ALA A 167 16.79 9.99 17.79
C ALA A 167 17.47 8.73 18.39
N GLY A 168 16.71 7.87 19.09
CA GLY A 168 17.22 6.61 19.65
C GLY A 168 17.58 5.58 18.58
N VAL A 169 16.80 5.53 17.49
CA VAL A 169 17.10 4.67 16.33
C VAL A 169 18.27 5.24 15.51
N ALA A 170 18.52 6.54 15.50
CA ALA A 170 19.71 7.11 14.84
C ALA A 170 21.01 6.87 15.61
N HIS A 171 20.98 6.91 16.96
CA HIS A 171 22.18 6.69 17.79
C HIS A 171 22.65 5.24 17.87
N GLY A 172 21.74 4.26 17.70
CA GLY A 172 22.10 2.83 17.72
C GLY A 172 22.83 2.32 16.47
N TRP A 173 22.99 3.15 15.42
CA TRP A 173 23.47 2.72 14.10
C TRP A 173 24.78 3.39 13.65
N ILE A 174 25.40 4.27 14.46
CA ILE A 174 26.61 5.03 14.07
C ILE A 174 27.93 4.40 14.58
N HIS A 175 27.90 3.24 15.26
CA HIS A 175 29.12 2.52 15.61
C HIS A 175 29.09 1.05 15.14
N PRO A 176 29.51 0.75 13.91
CA PRO A 176 30.06 -0.55 13.59
C PRO A 176 31.50 -0.64 14.15
N ASP A 177 31.77 -1.71 14.89
CA ASP A 177 33.08 -2.29 15.25
C ASP A 177 34.02 -1.57 16.22
N VAL A 178 34.07 -2.04 17.48
CA VAL A 178 35.31 -2.48 18.16
C VAL A 178 34.96 -3.59 19.17
N ALA A 179 34.91 -4.84 18.71
CA ALA A 179 35.07 -6.00 19.58
C ALA A 179 36.55 -6.44 19.53
N LEU A 180 37.39 -5.74 20.30
CA LEU A 180 38.69 -6.26 20.74
C LEU A 180 38.67 -6.20 22.27
N SER A 181 38.50 -7.38 22.89
CA SER A 181 38.85 -7.62 24.29
C SER A 181 40.39 -7.69 24.39
N PRO A 182 41.03 -7.21 25.46
CA PRO A 182 41.17 -8.07 26.65
C PRO A 182 41.10 -7.31 27.99
N GLY A 183 40.39 -7.91 28.95
CA GLY A 183 40.54 -7.62 30.37
C GLY A 183 40.96 -8.89 31.10
N SER A 184 42.28 -9.14 31.16
CA SER A 184 43.07 -9.72 32.27
C SER A 184 44.43 -10.17 31.76
#